data_AF-A0A1Q5GAI5-F1
#
_entry.id   AF-A0A1Q5GAI5-F1
#
_cell.length_a   1.000
_cell.length_b   1.000
_cell.length_c   1.000
_cell.angle_alpha   90.00
_cell.angle_beta   90.00
_cell.angle_gamma   90.00
#
_symmetry.space_group_name_H-M   'P 1'
#
loop_
_entity.id
_entity.type
_entity.pdbx_description
1 polymer ?
#
loop_
_entity_poly.entity_id
_entity_poly.type
_entity_poly.pdbx_seq_one_letter_code
_entity_poly.pdbx_strand_id
1 'polypeptide(L)'
;MVVTDAERRLLFCSPAEPASRADITHARKLGLVKFLADGPAVEILADGGSQRLGAQTDGRAVTPPHRKFKKNPPEWYEEMHERQCEAHSSRRIRVEHGIGHLKNWRSLARHHGRREHISDTIQAVAGLLSHQQAATANGTRM
;
A
#
# COMPACT_ATOMS: atom_id res chain seq x y z
N MET A 1 -5.52 -3.94 5.49
CA MET A 1 -4.40 -3.36 4.72
C MET A 1 -4.46 -3.84 3.28
N VAL A 2 -4.22 -2.94 2.33
CA VAL A 2 -4.22 -3.22 0.88
C VAL A 2 -2.92 -2.67 0.33
N VAL A 3 -2.25 -3.44 -0.52
CA VAL A 3 -0.97 -3.06 -1.13
C VAL A 3 -1.15 -3.03 -2.63
N THR A 4 -0.83 -1.88 -3.24
CA THR A 4 -0.79 -1.70 -4.68
C THR A 4 0.55 -1.14 -5.08
N ASP A 5 0.98 -1.40 -6.31
CA ASP A 5 2.14 -0.70 -6.88
C ASP A 5 1.76 0.67 -7.46
N ALA A 6 2.76 1.39 -7.96
CA ALA A 6 2.58 2.69 -8.59
C ALA A 6 1.65 2.65 -9.83
N GLU A 7 1.52 1.50 -10.50
CA GLU A 7 0.67 1.32 -11.68
C GLU A 7 -0.77 0.91 -11.33
N ARG A 8 -1.16 1.00 -10.05
CA ARG A 8 -2.50 0.64 -9.53
C ARG A 8 -2.79 -0.86 -9.61
N ARG A 9 -1.77 -1.70 -9.78
CA ARG A 9 -1.96 -3.16 -9.72
C ARG A 9 -2.07 -3.57 -8.26
N LEU A 10 -3.05 -4.43 -7.98
CA LEU A 10 -3.29 -4.94 -6.64
C LEU A 10 -2.29 -6.05 -6.39
N LEU A 11 -1.35 -5.82 -5.47
CA LEU A 11 -0.32 -6.80 -5.13
C LEU A 11 -0.80 -7.75 -4.04
N PHE A 12 -1.47 -7.20 -3.02
CA PHE A 12 -1.88 -7.95 -1.84
C PHE A 12 -3.09 -7.30 -1.14
N CYS A 13 -3.98 -8.14 -0.61
CA CYS A 13 -5.03 -7.72 0.32
C CYS A 13 -4.96 -8.58 1.59
N SER A 14 -4.78 -7.93 2.73
CA SER A 14 -4.75 -8.62 4.02
C SER A 14 -6.15 -9.10 4.44
N PRO A 15 -6.24 -10.01 5.42
CA PRO A 15 -7.48 -10.20 6.16
C PRO A 15 -7.90 -8.88 6.81
N ALA A 16 -9.21 -8.73 7.04
CA ALA A 16 -9.74 -7.59 7.77
C ALA A 16 -9.26 -7.63 9.23
N GLU A 17 -8.73 -6.50 9.71
CA GLU A 17 -8.39 -6.30 11.13
C GLU A 17 -9.19 -5.13 11.68
N PRO A 18 -9.36 -5.04 13.01
CA PRO A 18 -9.89 -3.85 13.66
C PRO A 18 -9.13 -2.59 13.24
N ALA A 19 -9.87 -1.50 12.98
CA ALA A 19 -9.31 -0.22 12.54
C ALA A 19 -8.35 0.43 13.55
N SER A 20 -8.38 0.02 14.82
CA SER A 20 -7.46 0.48 15.86
C SER A 20 -6.04 -0.07 15.70
N ARG A 21 -5.84 -1.08 14.84
CA ARG A 21 -4.52 -1.68 14.62
C ARG A 21 -3.75 -0.86 13.57
N ALA A 22 -2.59 -0.33 13.98
CA ALA A 22 -1.68 0.32 13.05
C ALA A 22 -1.23 -0.62 11.93
N ASP A 23 -1.22 -0.13 10.68
CA ASP A 23 -0.88 -0.92 9.50
C ASP A 23 0.50 -1.59 9.60
N ILE A 24 1.50 -0.91 10.16
CA ILE A 24 2.83 -1.50 10.37
C ILE A 24 2.80 -2.73 11.29
N THR A 25 1.96 -2.71 12.33
CA THR A 25 1.81 -3.86 13.23
C THR A 25 1.18 -5.03 12.49
N HIS A 26 0.24 -4.75 11.59
CA HIS A 26 -0.38 -5.77 10.76
C HIS A 26 0.59 -6.33 9.71
N ALA A 27 1.34 -5.45 9.03
CA ALA A 27 2.37 -5.82 8.07
C ALA A 27 3.43 -6.75 8.67
N ARG A 28 3.85 -6.50 9.93
CA ARG A 28 4.78 -7.38 10.66
C ARG A 28 4.19 -8.76 10.91
N LYS A 29 2.95 -8.83 11.40
CA LYS A 29 2.26 -10.10 11.66
C LYS A 29 2.13 -10.97 10.42
N LEU A 30 1.89 -10.34 9.28
CA LEU A 30 1.74 -11.02 7.99
C LEU A 30 3.08 -11.34 7.31
N GLY A 31 4.22 -11.03 7.95
CA GLY A 31 5.55 -11.24 7.37
C GLY A 31 5.87 -10.33 6.18
N LEU A 32 5.04 -9.31 5.90
CA LEU A 32 5.20 -8.43 4.74
C LEU A 32 6.50 -7.64 4.80
N VAL A 33 6.95 -7.25 6.00
CA VAL A 33 8.24 -6.57 6.19
C VAL A 33 9.40 -7.43 5.70
N LYS A 34 9.41 -8.71 6.12
CA LYS A 34 10.42 -9.68 5.71
C LYS A 34 10.33 -9.97 4.22
N PHE A 35 9.13 -10.16 3.69
CA PHE A 35 8.91 -10.37 2.26
C PHE A 35 9.41 -9.20 1.42
N LEU A 36 9.16 -7.96 1.84
CA LEU A 36 9.65 -6.79 1.12
C LEU A 36 11.16 -6.68 1.21
N ALA A 37 11.79 -6.97 2.37
CA ALA A 37 13.24 -6.94 2.51
C ALA A 37 13.94 -8.03 1.66
N ASP A 38 13.47 -9.27 1.74
CA ASP A 38 14.15 -10.45 1.18
C ASP A 38 13.64 -10.84 -0.23
N GLY A 39 12.47 -10.33 -0.62
CA GLY A 39 11.77 -10.75 -1.83
C GLY A 39 12.18 -10.01 -3.10
N PRO A 40 11.37 -10.11 -4.17
CA PRO A 40 11.60 -9.38 -5.42
C PRO A 40 11.62 -7.87 -5.18
N ALA A 41 12.39 -7.14 -5.99
CA ALA A 41 12.47 -5.69 -5.93
C ALA A 41 11.14 -5.06 -6.39
N VAL A 42 10.23 -4.88 -5.43
CA VAL A 42 8.92 -4.23 -5.62
C VAL A 42 8.88 -2.99 -4.74
N GLU A 43 8.68 -1.85 -5.38
CA GLU A 43 8.44 -0.58 -4.68
C GLU A 43 6.96 -0.47 -4.32
N ILE A 44 6.67 -0.16 -3.05
CA ILE A 44 5.32 0.17 -2.58
C ILE A 44 5.31 1.59 -2.02
N LEU A 45 4.22 2.34 -2.28
CA LEU A 45 4.07 3.70 -1.75
C LEU A 45 3.15 3.67 -0.54
N ALA A 46 3.64 4.15 0.60
CA ALA A 46 2.91 4.17 1.87
C ALA A 46 2.72 5.59 2.41
N ASP A 47 1.75 5.77 3.30
CA ASP A 47 1.51 7.03 3.99
C ASP A 47 2.54 7.31 5.10
N GLY A 48 2.42 8.49 5.72
CA GLY A 48 3.28 8.89 6.83
C GLY A 48 3.14 8.01 8.09
N GLY A 49 1.96 7.43 8.33
CA GLY A 49 1.71 6.51 9.45
C GLY A 49 2.53 5.22 9.34
N SER A 50 2.98 4.90 8.13
CA SER A 50 3.80 3.74 7.82
C SER A 50 5.29 4.05 7.70
N GLN A 51 5.79 5.22 8.13
CA GLN A 51 7.21 5.60 8.01
C GLN A 51 8.20 4.54 8.53
N ARG A 52 7.87 3.88 9.64
CA ARG A 52 8.70 2.81 10.20
C ARG A 52 8.81 1.57 9.30
N LEU A 53 7.90 1.40 8.33
CA LEU A 53 7.94 0.31 7.35
C LEU A 53 9.05 0.55 6.33
N GLY A 54 9.22 1.79 5.86
CA GLY A 54 10.30 2.14 4.92
C GLY A 54 11.69 1.88 5.47
N ALA A 55 11.91 2.22 6.75
CA ALA A 55 13.16 1.94 7.44
C ALA A 55 13.45 0.43 7.62
N GLN A 56 12.43 -0.42 7.60
CA GLN A 56 12.56 -1.87 7.82
C GLN A 56 12.60 -2.69 6.51
N THR A 57 12.44 -2.04 5.37
CA THR A 57 12.30 -2.69 4.05
C THR A 57 13.34 -2.21 3.06
N ASP A 58 14.47 -1.69 3.56
CA ASP A 58 15.56 -1.14 2.74
C ASP A 58 15.08 -0.13 1.68
N GLY A 59 14.14 0.74 2.07
CA GLY A 59 13.57 1.75 1.19
C GLY A 59 12.54 1.25 0.17
N ARG A 60 12.26 -0.06 0.10
CA ARG A 60 11.25 -0.61 -0.82
C ARG A 60 9.83 -0.17 -0.48
N ALA A 61 9.53 0.10 0.80
CA ALA A 61 8.36 0.86 1.18
C ALA A 61 8.69 2.36 1.23
N VAL A 62 8.34 3.08 0.16
CA VAL A 62 8.58 4.52 0.06
C VAL A 62 7.50 5.24 0.85
N THR A 63 7.92 6.00 1.85
CA THR A 63 7.07 6.82 2.73
C THR A 63 7.44 8.29 2.55
N PRO A 64 6.54 9.25 2.86
CA PRO A 64 6.90 10.65 2.79
C PRO A 64 8.09 10.96 3.71
N PRO A 65 8.91 11.97 3.37
CA PRO A 65 10.12 12.28 4.11
C PRO A 65 9.82 12.58 5.58
N HIS A 66 10.63 12.00 6.47
CA HIS A 66 10.50 12.24 7.90
C HIS A 66 10.85 13.70 8.23
N ARG A 67 9.97 14.36 9.00
CA ARG A 67 10.19 15.73 9.46
C ARG A 67 11.27 15.77 10.55
N LYS A 68 12.42 16.36 10.23
CA LYS A 68 13.59 16.45 11.12
C LYS A 68 13.37 17.46 12.24
N PHE A 69 12.78 18.61 11.93
CA PHE A 69 12.55 19.69 12.87
C PHE A 69 11.11 19.69 13.38
N LYS A 70 10.92 19.52 14.69
CA LYS A 70 9.60 19.55 15.32
C LYS A 70 9.09 20.96 15.62
N LYS A 71 9.99 21.93 15.84
CA LYS A 71 9.67 23.33 16.14
C LYS A 71 10.65 24.24 15.41
N ASN A 72 10.17 25.40 14.96
CA ASN A 72 10.94 26.46 14.30
C ASN A 72 11.96 25.95 13.26
N PRO A 73 11.53 25.13 12.28
CA PRO A 73 12.39 24.81 11.15
C PRO A 73 12.81 26.09 10.42
N PRO A 74 14.00 26.11 9.80
CA PRO A 74 14.32 27.13 8.82
C PRO A 74 13.30 27.13 7.66
N GLU A 75 12.97 28.31 7.11
CA GLU A 75 12.00 28.42 6.01
C GLU A 75 12.38 27.57 4.79
N TRP A 76 13.66 27.57 4.41
CA TRP A 76 14.16 26.74 3.30
C TRP A 76 13.90 25.24 3.52
N TYR A 77 13.86 24.79 4.78
CA TYR A 77 13.59 23.41 5.12
C TYR A 77 12.10 23.09 4.97
N GLU A 78 11.21 24.02 5.36
CA GLU A 78 9.77 23.83 5.19
C GLU A 78 9.39 23.75 3.71
N GLU A 79 9.91 24.66 2.89
CA GLU A 79 9.66 24.66 1.45
C GLU A 79 10.15 23.36 0.78
N MET A 80 11.35 22.89 1.14
CA MET A 80 11.88 21.61 0.65
C MET A 80 11.05 20.42 1.13
N HIS A 81 10.65 20.40 2.40
CA HIS A 81 9.86 19.31 2.98
C HIS A 81 8.47 19.23 2.35
N GLU A 82 7.83 20.38 2.12
CA GLU A 82 6.53 20.48 1.45
C GLU A 82 6.61 19.97 0.01
N ARG A 83 7.58 20.45 -0.79
CA ARG A 83 7.79 19.97 -2.17
C ARG A 83 7.97 18.45 -2.24
N GLN A 84 8.75 17.88 -1.31
CA GLN A 84 8.95 16.42 -1.27
C GLN A 84 7.67 15.68 -0.85
N CYS A 85 6.90 16.22 0.09
CA CYS A 85 5.61 15.64 0.49
C CYS A 85 4.59 15.71 -0.66
N GLU A 86 4.55 16.81 -1.42
CA GLU A 86 3.69 16.99 -2.59
C GLU A 86 4.08 16.03 -3.74
N ALA A 87 5.37 15.87 -3.99
CA ALA A 87 5.85 14.88 -4.97
C ALA A 87 5.45 13.45 -4.56
N HIS A 88 5.53 13.13 -3.27
CA HIS A 88 5.12 11.82 -2.74
C HIS A 88 3.61 11.62 -2.81
N SER A 89 2.81 12.60 -2.37
CA SER A 89 1.35 12.53 -2.41
C SER A 89 0.85 12.38 -3.85
N SER A 90 1.44 13.11 -4.80
CA SER A 90 1.15 12.99 -6.24
C SER A 90 1.38 11.58 -6.77
N ARG A 91 2.49 10.92 -6.37
CA ARG A 91 2.74 9.51 -6.72
C ARG A 91 1.69 8.58 -6.08
N ARG A 92 1.29 8.86 -4.83
CA ARG A 92 0.33 8.05 -4.06
C ARG A 92 -1.12 8.17 -4.53
N ILE A 93 -1.50 9.22 -5.26
CA ILE A 93 -2.86 9.35 -5.83
C ILE A 93 -3.26 8.07 -6.60
N ARG A 94 -2.34 7.46 -7.35
CA ARG A 94 -2.60 6.20 -8.06
C ARG A 94 -2.92 5.05 -7.08
N VAL A 95 -2.13 4.91 -6.01
CA VAL A 95 -2.37 3.90 -4.95
C VAL A 95 -3.74 4.11 -4.31
N GLU A 96 -4.08 5.34 -3.97
CA GLU A 96 -5.37 5.70 -3.38
C GLU A 96 -6.55 5.36 -4.32
N HIS A 97 -6.40 5.61 -5.63
CA HIS A 97 -7.36 5.14 -6.63
C HIS A 97 -7.47 3.62 -6.71
N GLY A 98 -6.36 2.89 -6.61
CA GLY A 98 -6.37 1.42 -6.57
C GLY A 98 -7.14 0.87 -5.36
N ILE A 99 -6.88 1.44 -4.17
CA ILE A 99 -7.60 1.11 -2.92
C ILE A 99 -9.07 1.51 -3.03
N GLY A 100 -9.37 2.69 -3.58
CA GLY A 100 -10.72 3.17 -3.80
C GLY A 100 -11.49 2.26 -4.76
N HIS A 101 -10.86 1.82 -5.84
CA HIS A 101 -11.45 0.88 -6.79
C HIS A 101 -11.84 -0.44 -6.11
N LEU A 102 -10.94 -1.01 -5.29
CA LEU A 102 -11.24 -2.19 -4.47
C LEU A 102 -12.45 -1.99 -3.56
N LYS A 103 -12.49 -0.89 -2.81
CA LYS A 103 -13.60 -0.56 -1.91
C LYS A 103 -14.92 -0.39 -2.66
N ASN A 104 -14.85 0.03 -3.92
CA ASN A 104 -16.01 0.30 -4.78
C ASN A 104 -16.32 -0.85 -5.75
N TRP A 105 -15.73 -2.04 -5.60
CA TRP A 105 -16.03 -3.17 -6.48
C TRP A 105 -17.51 -3.49 -6.48
N ARG A 106 -18.12 -3.47 -7.67
CA ARG A 106 -19.55 -3.76 -7.87
C ARG A 106 -19.96 -5.12 -7.32
N SER A 107 -19.06 -6.11 -7.38
CA SER A 107 -19.26 -7.44 -6.82
C SER A 107 -19.37 -7.44 -5.29
N LEU A 108 -18.69 -6.50 -4.61
CA LEU A 108 -18.81 -6.29 -3.16
C LEU A 108 -20.08 -5.51 -2.81
N ALA A 109 -20.43 -4.50 -3.61
CA ALA A 109 -21.65 -3.71 -3.42
C ALA A 109 -22.94 -4.54 -3.53
N ARG A 110 -22.89 -5.70 -4.21
CA ARG A 110 -24.02 -6.63 -4.38
C ARG A 110 -23.75 -8.00 -3.77
N HIS A 111 -22.85 -8.07 -2.78
CA HIS A 111 -22.57 -9.34 -2.12
C HIS A 111 -23.80 -9.77 -1.29
N HIS A 112 -24.52 -10.78 -1.75
CA HIS A 112 -25.67 -11.39 -1.05
C HIS A 112 -25.25 -12.58 -0.16
N GLY A 113 -23.95 -12.86 -0.08
CA GLY A 113 -23.40 -13.90 0.79
C GLY A 113 -23.37 -13.47 2.25
N ARG A 114 -22.99 -14.40 3.13
CA ARG A 114 -22.92 -14.13 4.56
C ARG A 114 -21.76 -13.19 4.89
N ARG A 115 -22.01 -12.24 5.80
CA ARG A 115 -21.05 -11.17 6.14
C ARG A 115 -19.74 -11.72 6.70
N GLU A 116 -19.77 -12.86 7.38
CA GLU A 116 -18.57 -13.53 7.89
C GLU A 116 -17.57 -13.91 6.79
N HIS A 117 -18.03 -14.19 5.57
CA HIS A 117 -17.18 -14.61 4.45
C HIS A 117 -16.71 -13.45 3.56
N ILE A 118 -17.11 -12.20 3.85
CA ILE A 118 -16.81 -11.06 2.99
C ILE A 118 -15.29 -10.80 2.91
N SER A 119 -14.59 -10.96 4.04
CA SER A 119 -13.12 -10.80 4.09
C SER A 119 -12.45 -11.84 3.21
N ASP A 120 -12.82 -13.11 3.37
CA ASP A 120 -12.24 -14.22 2.60
C ASP A 120 -12.53 -14.07 1.10
N THR A 121 -13.75 -13.64 0.76
CA THR A 121 -14.15 -13.36 -0.62
C THR A 121 -13.29 -12.23 -1.23
N ILE A 122 -13.14 -11.12 -0.50
CA ILE A 122 -12.29 -10.00 -0.94
C ILE A 122 -10.86 -10.47 -1.17
N GLN A 123 -10.30 -11.27 -0.25
CA GLN A 123 -8.94 -11.78 -0.37
C GLN A 123 -8.78 -12.75 -1.54
N ALA A 124 -9.72 -13.65 -1.77
CA ALA A 124 -9.70 -14.58 -2.89
C ALA A 124 -9.73 -13.84 -4.24
N VAL A 125 -10.62 -12.85 -4.39
CA VAL A 125 -10.70 -12.02 -5.60
C VAL A 125 -9.42 -11.19 -5.79
N ALA A 126 -8.88 -10.63 -4.70
CA ALA A 126 -7.63 -9.88 -4.74
C ALA A 126 -6.45 -10.75 -5.19
N GLY A 127 -6.33 -11.98 -4.66
CA GLY A 127 -5.30 -12.94 -5.05
C GLY A 127 -5.40 -13.34 -6.52
N LEU A 128 -6.62 -13.62 -6.99
CA LEU A 128 -6.87 -13.94 -8.40
C LEU A 128 -6.49 -12.78 -9.33
N LEU A 129 -6.89 -11.55 -8.98
CA LEU A 129 -6.57 -10.35 -9.75
C LEU A 129 -5.06 -10.09 -9.80
N SER A 130 -4.37 -10.21 -8.65
CA SER A 130 -2.92 -10.07 -8.56
C SER A 130 -2.21 -11.08 -9.47
N HIS A 131 -2.63 -12.34 -9.43
CA HIS A 131 -2.08 -13.39 -10.28
C HIS A 131 -2.30 -13.11 -11.79
N GLN A 132 -3.49 -12.67 -12.18
CA GLN A 132 -3.80 -12.28 -13.56
C GLN A 132 -2.97 -11.07 -14.02
N GLN A 133 -2.79 -10.07 -13.16
CA GLN A 133 -1.96 -8.89 -13.44
C GLN A 133 -0.48 -9.25 -13.61
N ALA A 134 0.03 -10.21 -12.81
CA ALA A 134 1.38 -10.71 -12.95
C ALA A 134 1.57 -11.50 -14.26
N ALA A 135 0.61 -12.36 -14.62
CA ALA A 135 0.66 -13.14 -15.85
C ALA A 135 0.64 -12.24 -17.10
N THR A 136 -0.22 -11.21 -17.12
CA THR A 136 -0.27 -10.26 -18.24
C THR A 136 1.01 -9.42 -18.34
N ALA A 137 1.56 -8.96 -17.21
CA ALA A 137 2.82 -8.20 -17.19
C ALA A 137 4.02 -9.02 -17.72
N ASN A 138 4.06 -10.33 -17.48
CA ASN A 138 5.09 -11.21 -18.02
C ASN A 138 4.91 -11.49 -19.51
N GLY A 139 3.67 -11.56 -20.01
CA GLY A 139 3.38 -11.74 -21.44
C GLY A 139 3.76 -10.53 -22.30
N THR A 140 3.71 -9.31 -21.76
CA THR A 140 4.09 -8.06 -22.46
C THR A 140 5.60 -7.82 -22.51
N ARG A 141 6.41 -8.64 -21.81
CA ARG A 141 7.88 -8.55 -21.77
C ARG A 141 8.60 -9.53 -22.70
N MET A 142 7.87 -10.28 -23.52
CA MET A 142 8.39 -11.08 -24.63
C MET A 142 8.19 -10.35 -25.95
#